data_AF-C1LHC4-F1
#
_entry.id   AF-C1LHC4-F1
#
_cell.length_a   1.000
_cell.length_b   1.000
_cell.length_c   1.000
_cell.angle_alpha   90.00
_cell.angle_beta   90.00
_cell.angle_gamma   90.00
#
_symmetry.space_group_name_H-M   'P 1'
#
loop_
_entity.id
_entity.type
_entity.pdbx_description
1 polymer ?
#
loop_
_entity_poly.entity_id
_entity_poly.type
_entity_poly.pdbx_seq_one_letter_code
_entity_poly.pdbx_strand_id
1 'polypeptide(L)'
;MKVLIVLVVILASWCSVTFGAESLQQCNKKFESSMRKCFRRWWDFKSYKDLNHLRNTCMKKESCKRKAKKCLIKELKGKEYINCPLQQTYIKSVDRMVT
;
A
#
# COMPACT_ATOMS: atom_id res chain seq x y z
N MET A 1 -38.65 3.99 -23.75
CA MET A 1 -37.68 4.78 -22.94
C MET A 1 -37.19 4.11 -21.64
N LYS A 2 -37.84 3.07 -21.10
CA LYS A 2 -37.36 2.36 -19.88
C LYS A 2 -36.09 1.51 -20.09
N VAL A 3 -35.92 0.91 -21.28
CA VAL A 3 -34.80 -0.02 -21.58
C VAL A 3 -33.44 0.69 -21.64
N LEU A 4 -33.40 1.92 -22.16
CA LEU A 4 -32.18 2.73 -22.26
C LEU A 4 -31.60 3.09 -20.89
N ILE A 5 -32.46 3.36 -19.90
CA ILE A 5 -32.05 3.72 -18.54
C ILE A 5 -31.39 2.52 -17.84
N VAL A 6 -31.94 1.32 -18.02
CA VAL A 6 -31.39 0.09 -17.43
C VAL A 6 -30.00 -0.22 -18.01
N LEU A 7 -29.81 -0.06 -19.32
CA LEU A 7 -28.51 -0.25 -19.98
C LEU A 7 -27.45 0.72 -19.46
N VAL A 8 -27.79 2.00 -19.29
CA VAL A 8 -26.86 3.03 -18.78
C VAL A 8 -26.45 2.75 -17.33
N VAL A 9 -27.38 2.28 -16.48
CA VAL A 9 -27.09 1.95 -15.08
C VAL A 9 -26.17 0.73 -14.97
N ILE A 10 -26.36 -0.30 -15.80
CA ILE A 10 -25.51 -1.49 -15.82
C ILE A 10 -24.09 -1.15 -16.30
N LEU A 11 -23.96 -0.35 -17.37
CA LEU A 11 -22.67 0.12 -17.88
C LEU A 11 -21.91 0.97 -16.86
N ALA A 12 -22.58 1.91 -16.18
CA ALA A 12 -21.98 2.73 -15.14
C ALA A 12 -21.54 1.91 -13.92
N SER A 13 -22.31 0.87 -13.56
CA SER A 13 -21.97 -0.03 -12.45
C SER A 13 -20.73 -0.87 -12.77
N TRP A 14 -20.59 -1.35 -14.01
CA TRP A 14 -19.40 -2.09 -14.45
C TRP A 14 -18.15 -1.22 -14.54
N CYS A 15 -18.25 0.02 -15.03
CA CYS A 15 -17.12 0.96 -14.99
C CYS A 15 -16.71 1.28 -13.55
N SER A 16 -17.65 1.39 -12.62
CA SER A 16 -17.31 1.72 -11.22
C SER A 16 -16.53 0.59 -10.53
N VAL A 17 -16.87 -0.67 -10.81
CA VAL A 17 -16.15 -1.82 -10.23
C VAL A 17 -14.78 -2.07 -10.88
N THR A 18 -14.62 -1.83 -12.18
CA THR A 18 -13.31 -1.96 -12.84
C THR A 18 -12.35 -0.87 -12.37
N PHE A 19 -12.81 0.38 -12.30
CA PHE A 19 -11.99 1.51 -11.81
C PHE A 19 -11.64 1.35 -10.32
N GLY A 20 -12.55 0.80 -9.51
CA GLY A 20 -12.27 0.44 -8.12
C GLY A 20 -11.18 -0.64 -7.98
N ALA A 21 -11.23 -1.68 -8.81
CA ALA A 21 -10.24 -2.76 -8.79
C ALA A 21 -8.86 -2.32 -9.32
N GLU A 22 -8.81 -1.55 -10.41
CA GLU A 22 -7.57 -1.06 -11.00
C GLU A 22 -6.87 -0.04 -10.11
N SER A 23 -7.62 0.89 -9.52
CA SER A 23 -7.08 1.85 -8.55
C SER A 23 -6.53 1.16 -7.31
N LEU A 24 -7.22 0.11 -6.82
CA LEU A 24 -6.76 -0.70 -5.70
C LEU A 24 -5.49 -1.49 -6.05
N GLN A 25 -5.40 -2.06 -7.26
CA GLN A 25 -4.20 -2.75 -7.73
C GLN A 25 -2.99 -1.81 -7.83
N GLN A 26 -3.20 -0.59 -8.36
CA GLN A 26 -2.13 0.40 -8.44
C GLN A 26 -1.69 0.87 -7.06
N CYS A 27 -2.62 1.07 -6.13
CA CYS A 27 -2.32 1.38 -4.74
C CYS A 27 -1.55 0.25 -4.04
N ASN A 28 -1.92 -1.01 -4.25
CA ASN A 28 -1.19 -2.16 -3.71
C ASN A 28 0.25 -2.21 -4.20
N LYS A 29 0.50 -1.97 -5.50
CA LYS A 29 1.85 -1.87 -6.06
C LYS A 29 2.65 -0.73 -5.43
N LYS A 30 2.03 0.44 -5.22
CA LYS A 30 2.66 1.57 -4.53
C LYS A 30 3.03 1.20 -3.09
N PHE A 31 2.09 0.62 -2.34
CA PHE A 31 2.33 0.15 -0.97
C PHE A 31 3.51 -0.82 -0.90
N GLU A 32 3.57 -1.81 -1.81
CA GLU A 32 4.68 -2.76 -1.89
C GLU A 32 6.02 -2.07 -2.17
N SER A 33 6.02 -1.11 -3.10
CA SER A 33 7.21 -0.32 -3.45
C SER A 33 7.74 0.49 -2.26
N SER A 34 6.87 1.22 -1.56
CA SER A 34 7.27 1.97 -0.35
C SER A 34 7.74 1.04 0.76
N MET A 35 7.15 -0.15 0.91
CA MET A 35 7.65 -1.18 1.82
C MET A 35 9.06 -1.62 1.47
N ARG A 36 9.32 -2.02 0.22
CA ARG A 36 10.66 -2.40 -0.25
C ARG A 36 11.67 -1.28 0.00
N LYS A 37 11.33 -0.04 -0.35
CA LYS A 37 12.17 1.14 -0.15
C LYS A 37 12.51 1.36 1.32
N CYS A 38 11.50 1.37 2.19
CA CYS A 38 11.70 1.66 3.61
C CYS A 38 12.47 0.58 4.37
N PHE A 39 12.26 -0.69 4.02
CA PHE A 39 12.99 -1.81 4.63
C PHE A 39 14.41 -1.94 4.07
N ARG A 40 14.66 -1.65 2.78
CA ARG A 40 16.02 -1.68 2.19
C ARG A 40 16.91 -0.53 2.63
N ARG A 41 16.34 0.64 2.96
CA ARG A 41 17.11 1.86 3.26
C ARG A 41 18.07 1.73 4.46
N TRP A 42 17.89 0.73 5.31
CA TRP A 42 18.51 0.71 6.64
C TRP A 42 19.47 -0.44 6.93
N TRP A 43 19.77 -1.29 5.95
CA TRP A 43 20.79 -2.34 6.08
C TRP A 43 21.29 -2.77 4.69
N ASP A 44 22.38 -3.55 4.64
CA ASP A 44 22.89 -4.30 3.48
C ASP A 44 21.91 -5.35 2.92
N PHE A 45 20.60 -5.19 3.14
CA PHE A 45 19.56 -6.00 2.55
C PHE A 45 19.41 -5.81 1.03
N LYS A 46 20.39 -5.18 0.36
CA LYS A 46 20.47 -5.06 -1.10
C LYS A 46 20.35 -6.43 -1.79
N SER A 47 20.79 -7.51 -1.14
CA SER A 47 20.73 -8.88 -1.65
C SER A 47 19.34 -9.53 -1.58
N TYR A 48 18.41 -9.03 -0.78
CA TYR A 48 17.08 -9.65 -0.66
C TYR A 48 16.14 -9.14 -1.75
N LYS A 49 15.82 -10.04 -2.69
CA LYS A 49 14.78 -9.81 -3.73
C LYS A 49 13.36 -9.95 -3.16
N ASP A 50 13.20 -10.73 -2.10
CA ASP A 50 11.90 -11.03 -1.49
C ASP A 50 11.52 -10.04 -0.37
N LEU A 51 10.33 -9.45 -0.47
CA LEU A 51 9.84 -8.47 0.49
C LEU A 51 9.50 -9.09 1.84
N ASN A 52 9.01 -10.33 1.87
CA ASN A 52 8.67 -11.01 3.13
C ASN A 52 9.91 -11.28 3.96
N HIS A 53 10.97 -11.79 3.33
CA HIS A 53 12.24 -12.01 4.00
C HIS A 53 12.85 -10.68 4.49
N LEU A 54 12.81 -9.65 3.65
CA LEU A 54 13.26 -8.30 3.99
C LEU A 54 12.52 -7.75 5.23
N ARG A 55 11.19 -7.86 5.23
CA ARG A 55 10.33 -7.47 6.35
C ARG A 55 10.68 -8.25 7.60
N ASN A 56 10.67 -9.59 7.53
CA ASN A 56 10.87 -10.45 8.68
C ASN A 56 12.24 -10.24 9.32
N THR A 57 13.29 -10.08 8.52
CA THR A 57 14.63 -9.81 9.04
C THR A 57 14.73 -8.42 9.65
N CYS A 58 14.10 -7.40 9.07
CA CYS A 58 13.98 -6.09 9.70
C CYS A 58 13.19 -6.16 11.02
N MET A 59 12.10 -6.93 11.08
CA MET A 59 11.27 -7.09 12.27
C MET A 59 11.98 -7.84 13.41
N LYS A 60 13.15 -8.44 13.20
CA LYS A 60 13.97 -8.99 14.29
C LYS A 60 14.80 -7.92 15.03
N LYS A 61 14.95 -6.72 14.47
CA LYS A 61 15.80 -5.66 15.03
C LYS A 61 14.96 -4.43 15.40
N GLU A 62 14.93 -4.09 16.69
CA GLU A 62 14.18 -2.92 17.20
C GLU A 62 14.53 -1.60 16.47
N SER A 63 15.82 -1.40 16.19
CA SER A 63 16.28 -0.22 15.44
C SER A 63 15.73 -0.18 14.02
N CYS A 64 15.62 -1.33 13.34
CA CYS A 64 15.04 -1.41 12.00
C CYS A 64 13.53 -1.20 12.05
N LYS A 65 12.81 -1.80 13.02
CA LYS A 65 11.37 -1.59 13.22
C LYS A 65 11.01 -0.12 13.33
N ARG A 66 11.63 0.62 14.27
CA ARG A 66 11.35 2.04 14.53
C ARG A 66 11.60 2.91 13.30
N LYS A 67 12.70 2.64 12.59
CA LYS A 67 13.09 3.40 11.40
C LYS A 67 12.21 3.08 10.20
N ALA A 68 11.87 1.80 9.99
CA ALA A 68 10.92 1.37 8.97
C ALA A 68 9.53 1.97 9.23
N LYS A 69 9.04 1.93 10.47
CA LYS A 69 7.78 2.60 10.88
C LYS A 69 7.80 4.08 10.51
N LYS A 70 8.84 4.83 10.91
CA LYS A 70 8.96 6.26 10.59
C LYS A 70 8.99 6.53 9.08
N CYS A 71 9.71 5.71 8.33
CA CYS A 71 9.78 5.82 6.87
C CYS A 71 8.41 5.54 6.22
N LEU A 72 7.77 4.43 6.59
CA LEU A 72 6.48 4.00 6.05
C LEU A 72 5.41 5.04 6.35
N ILE A 73 5.28 5.53 7.58
CA ILE A 73 4.32 6.58 7.92
C ILE A 73 4.56 7.85 7.08
N LYS A 74 5.82 8.22 6.84
CA LYS A 74 6.15 9.39 6.01
C LYS A 74 5.72 9.18 4.55
N GLU A 75 6.05 8.03 3.96
CA GLU A 75 5.71 7.73 2.56
C GLU A 75 4.19 7.60 2.38
N LEU A 76 3.53 6.88 3.30
CA LEU A 76 2.09 6.63 3.25
C LEU A 76 1.29 7.92 3.43
N LYS A 77 1.78 8.93 4.14
CA LYS A 77 1.14 10.26 4.23
C LYS A 77 1.41 11.16 3.00
N GLY A 78 2.20 10.69 2.05
CA GLY A 78 2.53 11.41 0.83
C GLY A 78 1.32 11.59 -0.10
N LYS A 79 1.41 12.61 -0.97
CA LYS A 79 0.36 12.93 -1.94
C LYS A 79 0.04 11.77 -2.89
N GLU A 80 1.00 10.87 -3.13
CA GLU A 80 0.87 9.70 -4.01
C GLU A 80 -0.18 8.68 -3.56
N TYR A 81 -0.62 8.77 -2.29
CA TYR A 81 -1.57 7.86 -1.66
C TYR A 81 -2.93 8.50 -1.35
N ILE A 82 -3.16 9.78 -1.69
CA ILE A 82 -4.41 10.50 -1.39
C ILE A 82 -5.65 9.77 -1.96
N ASN A 83 -5.51 9.18 -3.14
CA ASN A 83 -6.60 8.45 -3.80
C ASN A 83 -6.59 6.94 -3.48
N CYS A 84 -5.81 6.49 -2.49
CA CYS A 84 -5.75 5.08 -2.13
C CYS A 84 -6.70 4.76 -0.97
N PRO A 85 -7.78 3.98 -1.22
CA PRO A 85 -8.86 3.79 -0.24
C PRO A 85 -8.40 3.09 1.06
N LEU A 86 -7.26 2.39 1.05
CA LEU A 86 -6.72 1.65 2.19
C LEU A 86 -5.56 2.36 2.91
N GLN A 87 -5.18 3.58 2.50
CA GLN A 87 -4.04 4.31 3.06
C GLN A 87 -4.09 4.38 4.60
N GLN A 88 -5.24 4.75 5.17
CA GLN A 88 -5.44 4.86 6.62
C GLN A 88 -5.28 3.52 7.33
N THR A 89 -5.81 2.44 6.75
CA THR A 89 -5.66 1.08 7.28
C THR A 89 -4.19 0.66 7.31
N TYR A 90 -3.43 0.95 6.25
CA TYR A 90 -2.00 0.68 6.21
C TYR A 90 -1.23 1.50 7.25
N ILE A 91 -1.54 2.79 7.41
CA ILE A 91 -0.91 3.64 8.44
C ILE A 91 -1.16 3.07 9.84
N LYS A 92 -2.41 2.69 10.17
CA LYS A 92 -2.75 2.08 11.46
C LYS A 92 -2.00 0.77 11.70
N SER A 93 -1.90 -0.08 10.68
CA SER A 93 -1.15 -1.34 10.78
C SER A 93 0.35 -1.11 10.99
N VAL A 94 0.94 -0.12 10.30
CA VAL A 94 2.35 0.25 10.47
C VAL A 94 2.60 0.85 11.86
N ASP A 95 1.66 1.64 12.38
CA ASP A 95 1.81 2.26 13.68
C ASP A 95 1.90 1.23 14.81
N ARG A 96 1.21 0.10 14.66
CA ARG A 96 1.25 -1.04 15.59
C ARG A 96 2.55 -1.85 15.57
N MET A 97 3.44 -1.67 14.59
CA MET A 97 4.68 -2.46 14.46
C MET A 97 5.68 -2.26 15.61
N VAL A 98 5.50 -1.23 16.44
CA VAL A 98 6.37 -0.90 17.59
C VAL A 98 5.51 -0.74 18.85
N THR A 99 4.77 -1.79 19.16
CA THR A 99 4.22 -2.06 20.51
C THR A 99 4.97 -3.27 21.04
#